data_AF-A0A1M5EGT7-F1
#
_entry.id   AF-A0A1M5EGT7-F1
#
_cell.length_a   1.000
_cell.length_b   1.000
_cell.length_c   1.000
_cell.angle_alpha   90.00
_cell.angle_beta   90.00
_cell.angle_gamma   90.00
#
_symmetry.space_group_name_H-M   'P 1'
#
loop_
_entity.id
_entity.type
_entity.pdbx_description
1 polymer ?
#
loop_
_entity_poly.entity_id
_entity_poly.type
_entity_poly.pdbx_seq_one_letter_code
_entity_poly.pdbx_strand_id
1 'polypeptide(L)'
;MAQIIPASELFDLTRFAHRALFREDENVWEALSRLKDYLADHLNSNVTAVGSFGAPLPKTVVLWDEKVWFDGFEILGGDACKGTLRVRIRGTETTEATILYAGCVLMDPHIQIGRGSVVEPGALIKGPTLIGSHTEVRQGAYIRGTCLIGDRCVVGHTTEVKSSIFLDGAKAGHFAYIGDSILGNDVNLGAGTKLANLKIKGDSIRIRTGEGVLDTGRRKLGAVIGDGTEIGCNAVTNPGTILGRRCLVCPVLSVRAGYHPARTVIR
;
A
#
# COMPACT_ATOMS: atom_id res chain seq x y z
N MET A 1 15.69 3.92 -29.19
CA MET A 1 15.63 3.12 -27.95
C MET A 1 14.15 2.91 -27.64
N ALA A 2 13.74 1.75 -27.11
CA ALA A 2 12.34 1.57 -26.71
C ALA A 2 12.03 2.58 -25.59
N GLN A 3 10.90 3.29 -25.70
CA GLN A 3 10.47 4.23 -24.68
C GLN A 3 10.16 3.45 -23.38
N ILE A 4 10.78 3.86 -22.28
CA ILE A 4 10.57 3.32 -20.94
C ILE A 4 10.11 4.45 -20.01
N ILE A 5 9.27 4.11 -19.03
CA ILE A 5 8.90 5.00 -17.92
C ILE A 5 9.55 4.43 -16.66
N PRO A 6 10.79 4.85 -16.32
CA PRO A 6 11.51 4.31 -15.18
C PRO A 6 10.91 4.80 -13.85
N ALA A 7 11.16 4.06 -12.78
CA ALA A 7 10.66 4.42 -11.45
C ALA A 7 11.19 5.79 -10.98
N SER A 8 12.44 6.14 -11.29
CA SER A 8 13.07 7.43 -10.95
C SER A 8 12.38 8.65 -11.56
N GLU A 9 11.56 8.47 -12.60
CA GLU A 9 10.74 9.54 -13.17
C GLU A 9 9.57 9.92 -12.24
N LEU A 10 9.01 8.92 -11.56
CA LEU A 10 7.80 9.04 -10.76
C LEU A 10 8.07 9.11 -9.26
N PHE A 11 9.15 8.48 -8.79
CA PHE A 11 9.41 8.23 -7.37
C PHE A 11 10.81 8.64 -6.94
N ASP A 12 10.93 9.27 -5.77
CA ASP A 12 12.18 9.34 -5.02
C ASP A 12 12.33 8.07 -4.17
N LEU A 13 13.21 7.17 -4.61
CA LEU A 13 13.44 5.88 -3.97
C LEU A 13 14.58 5.90 -2.95
N THR A 14 15.20 7.06 -2.68
CA THR A 14 16.43 7.16 -1.88
C THR A 14 16.27 6.61 -0.46
N ARG A 15 15.09 6.82 0.14
CA ARG A 15 14.77 6.37 1.51
C ARG A 15 13.90 5.12 1.56
N PHE A 16 13.37 4.68 0.42
CA PHE A 16 12.50 3.52 0.37
C PHE A 16 13.30 2.24 0.59
N ALA A 17 12.98 1.50 1.65
CA ALA A 17 13.70 0.29 2.04
C ALA A 17 13.71 -0.78 0.93
N HIS A 18 12.65 -0.82 0.12
CA HIS A 18 12.46 -1.81 -0.94
C HIS A 18 12.78 -1.27 -2.34
N ARG A 19 13.62 -0.22 -2.45
CA ARG A 19 14.02 0.38 -3.73
C ARG A 19 14.55 -0.62 -4.76
N ALA A 20 15.17 -1.73 -4.31
CA ALA A 20 15.71 -2.78 -5.18
C ALA A 20 14.64 -3.50 -6.03
N LEU A 21 13.36 -3.39 -5.66
CA LEU A 21 12.24 -3.90 -6.45
C LEU A 21 12.08 -3.17 -7.80
N PHE A 22 12.49 -1.91 -7.86
CA PHE A 22 12.41 -1.03 -9.02
C PHE A 22 13.76 -1.00 -9.74
N ARG A 23 13.80 -1.42 -11.01
CA ARG A 23 14.98 -1.30 -11.86
C ARG A 23 14.81 -0.12 -12.81
N GLU A 24 15.92 0.53 -13.15
CA GLU A 24 15.92 1.77 -13.94
C GLU A 24 15.90 1.52 -15.45
N ASP A 25 16.17 0.29 -15.89
CA ASP A 25 16.25 -0.12 -17.29
C ASP A 25 14.93 -0.66 -17.85
N GLU A 26 13.83 -0.53 -17.12
CA GLU A 26 12.52 -1.07 -17.47
C GLU A 26 11.36 -0.12 -17.08
N ASN A 27 10.15 -0.51 -17.45
CA ASN A 27 8.96 0.24 -17.04
C ASN A 27 8.63 0.00 -15.56
N VAL A 28 8.25 1.07 -14.87
CA VAL A 28 7.90 1.09 -13.45
C VAL A 28 6.90 0.01 -13.01
N TRP A 29 5.94 -0.37 -13.86
CA TRP A 29 4.93 -1.38 -13.53
C TRP A 29 5.48 -2.81 -13.51
N GLU A 30 6.69 -3.06 -14.02
CA GLU A 30 7.33 -4.38 -13.93
C GLU A 30 7.65 -4.78 -12.48
N ALA A 31 7.73 -3.81 -11.56
CA ALA A 31 7.78 -4.07 -10.12
C ALA A 31 6.61 -4.93 -9.64
N LEU A 32 5.41 -4.74 -10.20
CA LEU A 32 4.24 -5.56 -9.85
C LEU A 32 4.35 -7.01 -10.34
N SER A 33 5.07 -7.25 -11.44
CA SER A 33 5.30 -8.59 -11.99
C SER A 33 6.20 -9.42 -11.06
N ARG A 34 7.23 -8.78 -10.48
CA ARG A 34 8.22 -9.43 -9.61
C ARG A 34 7.88 -9.40 -8.12
N LEU A 35 6.86 -8.65 -7.74
CA LEU A 35 6.53 -8.42 -6.33
C LEU A 35 6.39 -9.72 -5.51
N LYS A 36 5.80 -10.76 -6.11
CA LYS A 36 5.61 -12.05 -5.43
C LYS A 36 6.94 -12.70 -5.08
N ASP A 37 7.84 -12.81 -6.05
CA ASP A 37 9.15 -13.43 -5.86
C ASP A 37 10.02 -12.57 -4.95
N TYR A 38 9.94 -11.24 -5.10
CA TYR A 38 10.61 -10.31 -4.20
C TYR A 38 10.19 -10.50 -2.74
N LEU A 39 8.90 -10.63 -2.45
CA LEU A 39 8.42 -10.88 -1.08
C LEU A 39 8.80 -12.28 -0.58
N ALA A 40 8.96 -13.28 -1.44
CA ALA A 40 9.44 -14.59 -1.00
C ALA A 40 10.85 -14.51 -0.39
N ASP A 41 11.69 -13.60 -0.88
CA ASP A 41 13.07 -13.42 -0.41
C ASP A 41 13.22 -12.40 0.72
N HIS A 42 12.28 -11.45 0.86
CA HIS A 42 12.43 -10.29 1.76
C HIS A 42 11.42 -10.25 2.92
N LEU A 43 10.35 -11.06 2.87
CA LEU A 43 9.34 -11.09 3.93
C LEU A 43 9.79 -12.03 5.05
N ASN A 44 9.97 -11.46 6.25
CA ASN A 44 10.23 -12.18 7.49
C ASN A 44 8.98 -12.12 8.36
N SER A 45 8.21 -13.21 8.40
CA SER A 45 6.96 -13.23 9.16
C SER A 45 7.20 -13.06 10.66
N ASN A 46 6.48 -12.10 11.25
CA ASN A 46 6.49 -11.84 12.69
C ASN A 46 5.12 -12.08 13.34
N VAL A 47 4.18 -12.70 12.61
CA VAL A 47 2.84 -13.02 13.13
C VAL A 47 2.64 -14.52 13.38
N THR A 48 3.61 -15.38 13.05
CA THR A 48 3.48 -16.85 13.22
C THR A 48 3.10 -17.24 14.64
N ALA A 49 3.71 -16.61 15.65
CA ALA A 49 3.44 -16.87 17.06
C ALA A 49 2.09 -16.31 17.57
N VAL A 50 1.38 -15.51 16.76
CA VAL A 50 -0.02 -15.14 17.05
C VAL A 50 -0.93 -16.37 16.99
N GLY A 51 -0.61 -17.33 16.11
CA GLY A 51 -1.22 -18.67 16.09
C GLY A 51 -2.70 -18.73 15.70
N SER A 52 -3.32 -17.61 15.32
CA SER A 52 -4.72 -17.53 14.91
C SER A 52 -4.81 -17.02 13.47
N PHE A 53 -5.12 -17.93 12.55
CA PHE A 53 -5.26 -17.65 11.12
C PHE A 53 -6.65 -18.06 10.63
N GLY A 54 -7.25 -17.23 9.77
CA GLY A 54 -8.57 -17.50 9.19
C GLY A 54 -9.76 -17.22 10.13
N ALA A 55 -9.50 -16.74 11.35
CA ALA A 55 -10.51 -16.35 12.32
C ALA A 55 -10.17 -14.97 12.91
N PRO A 56 -11.18 -14.20 13.39
CA PRO A 56 -10.92 -12.96 14.12
C PRO A 56 -10.10 -13.23 15.39
N LEU A 57 -9.09 -12.40 15.65
CA LEU A 57 -8.31 -12.49 16.89
C LEU A 57 -9.24 -12.35 18.11
N PRO A 58 -9.23 -13.30 19.05
CA PRO A 58 -10.14 -13.27 20.19
C PRO A 58 -9.79 -12.17 21.22
N LYS A 59 -8.56 -11.65 21.17
CA LYS A 59 -8.07 -10.58 22.04
C LYS A 59 -7.00 -9.76 21.33
N THR A 60 -6.78 -8.54 21.82
CA THR A 60 -5.69 -7.67 21.37
C THR A 60 -4.35 -8.30 21.74
N VAL A 61 -3.38 -8.24 20.83
CA VAL A 61 -2.00 -8.67 21.06
C VAL A 61 -1.03 -7.58 20.63
N VAL A 62 0.16 -7.58 21.23
CA VAL A 62 1.23 -6.64 20.91
C VAL A 62 2.45 -7.40 20.40
N LEU A 63 3.03 -6.95 19.29
CA LEU A 63 4.31 -7.44 18.77
C LEU A 63 5.40 -6.46 19.19
N TRP A 64 6.37 -6.92 19.98
CA TRP A 64 7.49 -6.09 20.43
C TRP A 64 8.65 -6.97 20.90
N ASP A 65 9.88 -6.56 20.57
CA ASP A 65 11.12 -7.27 20.94
C ASP A 65 11.10 -8.76 20.49
N GLU A 66 10.74 -8.98 19.22
CA GLU A 66 10.62 -10.31 18.58
C GLU A 66 9.64 -11.28 19.26
N LYS A 67 8.79 -10.77 20.15
CA LYS A 67 7.82 -11.55 20.92
C LYS A 67 6.39 -11.12 20.65
N VAL A 68 5.47 -12.04 20.86
CA VAL A 68 4.02 -11.80 20.89
C VAL A 68 3.57 -11.71 22.34
N TRP A 69 3.05 -10.55 22.71
CA TRP A 69 2.53 -10.26 24.04
C TRP A 69 1.02 -10.36 24.03
N PHE A 70 0.50 -11.30 24.82
CA PHE A 70 -0.93 -11.60 24.93
C PHE A 70 -1.60 -10.95 26.15
N ASP A 71 -0.78 -10.38 27.04
CA ASP A 71 -1.13 -9.69 28.28
C ASP A 71 0.11 -8.89 28.78
N GLY A 72 -0.02 -8.23 29.93
CA GLY A 72 1.09 -7.50 30.56
C GLY A 72 1.49 -6.20 29.84
N PHE A 73 0.59 -5.67 29.00
CA PHE A 73 0.76 -4.42 28.29
C PHE A 73 -0.42 -3.45 28.52
N GLU A 74 -0.15 -2.17 28.32
CA GLU A 74 -1.11 -1.06 28.39
C GLU A 74 -0.91 -0.15 27.16
N ILE A 75 -1.99 0.11 26.41
CA ILE A 75 -1.96 1.01 25.26
C ILE A 75 -2.20 2.43 25.76
N LEU A 76 -1.22 3.31 25.60
CA LEU A 76 -1.24 4.68 26.14
C LEU A 76 -1.79 5.71 25.14
N GLY A 77 -2.14 5.27 23.93
CA GLY A 77 -2.63 6.10 22.83
C GLY A 77 -1.52 6.76 22.01
N GLY A 78 -1.91 7.67 21.11
CA GLY A 78 -1.03 8.32 20.14
C GLY A 78 -1.41 7.99 18.70
N ASP A 79 -0.59 8.41 17.76
CA ASP A 79 -0.79 8.27 16.31
C ASP A 79 0.37 7.47 15.72
N ALA A 80 0.05 6.35 15.06
CA ALA A 80 1.04 5.41 14.55
C ALA A 80 1.85 6.05 13.42
N CYS A 81 1.17 6.68 12.45
CA CYS A 81 1.81 7.36 11.31
C CYS A 81 2.74 8.51 11.73
N LYS A 82 2.44 9.17 12.85
CA LYS A 82 3.30 10.22 13.44
C LYS A 82 4.41 9.68 14.34
N GLY A 83 4.49 8.37 14.57
CA GLY A 83 5.47 7.75 15.47
C GLY A 83 5.26 8.12 16.94
N THR A 84 4.04 8.45 17.33
CA THR A 84 3.68 8.90 18.69
C THR A 84 2.80 7.91 19.45
N LEU A 85 2.42 6.80 18.80
CA LEU A 85 1.75 5.68 19.44
C LEU A 85 2.64 5.12 20.55
N ARG A 86 2.12 5.01 21.77
CA ARG A 86 2.88 4.50 22.92
C ARG A 86 2.20 3.29 23.53
N VAL A 87 3.01 2.29 23.87
CA VAL A 87 2.58 1.09 24.60
C VAL A 87 3.55 0.88 25.76
N ARG A 88 3.03 0.53 26.93
CA ARG A 88 3.81 0.10 28.08
C ARG A 88 3.73 -1.41 28.20
N ILE A 89 4.85 -2.11 28.23
CA ILE A 89 4.93 -3.58 28.30
C ILE A 89 5.83 -3.93 29.49
N ARG A 90 5.27 -4.58 30.52
CA ARG A 90 5.96 -4.89 31.79
C ARG A 90 6.74 -3.71 32.40
N GLY A 91 6.17 -2.50 32.33
CA GLY A 91 6.76 -1.28 32.88
C GLY A 91 7.63 -0.48 31.89
N THR A 92 8.00 -1.05 30.74
CA THR A 92 8.78 -0.34 29.70
C THR A 92 7.86 0.33 28.70
N GLU A 93 7.99 1.64 28.51
CA GLU A 93 7.25 2.41 27.50
C GLU A 93 8.03 2.47 26.17
N THR A 94 7.33 2.30 25.05
CA THR A 94 7.94 2.30 23.71
C THR A 94 6.97 2.81 22.64
N THR A 95 7.51 3.36 21.55
CA THR A 95 6.80 3.71 20.31
C THR A 95 6.91 2.65 19.22
N GLU A 96 7.69 1.60 19.47
CA GLU A 96 8.04 0.59 18.47
C GLU A 96 7.15 -0.66 18.59
N ALA A 97 6.25 -0.71 19.57
CA ALA A 97 5.31 -1.81 19.73
C ALA A 97 4.20 -1.75 18.68
N THR A 98 3.97 -2.86 18.00
CA THR A 98 2.89 -3.00 17.01
C THR A 98 1.66 -3.59 17.67
N ILE A 99 0.49 -3.01 17.42
CA ILE A 99 -0.77 -3.42 18.05
C ILE A 99 -1.64 -4.13 17.01
N LEU A 100 -2.05 -5.35 17.31
CA LEU A 100 -3.10 -6.06 16.58
C LEU A 100 -4.33 -6.12 17.47
N TYR A 101 -5.34 -5.30 17.16
CA TYR A 101 -6.55 -5.25 17.96
C TYR A 101 -7.40 -6.52 17.82
N ALA A 102 -8.12 -6.86 18.90
CA ALA A 102 -9.13 -7.91 18.87
C ALA A 102 -10.08 -7.72 17.68
N GLY A 103 -10.41 -8.81 16.99
CA GLY A 103 -11.29 -8.81 15.83
C GLY A 103 -10.61 -8.55 14.48
N CYS A 104 -9.33 -8.17 14.41
CA CYS A 104 -8.62 -8.23 13.13
C CYS A 104 -8.42 -9.70 12.70
N VAL A 105 -8.33 -9.95 11.40
CA VAL A 105 -8.19 -11.29 10.82
C VAL A 105 -6.91 -11.36 9.99
N LEU A 106 -6.01 -12.26 10.39
CA LEU A 106 -4.87 -12.66 9.57
C LEU A 106 -5.27 -13.95 8.86
N MET A 107 -5.21 -14.00 7.53
CA MET A 107 -5.63 -15.20 6.79
C MET A 107 -4.49 -16.20 6.57
N ASP A 108 -3.24 -15.74 6.58
CA ASP A 108 -2.07 -16.54 6.26
C ASP A 108 -0.90 -16.17 7.18
N PRO A 109 0.02 -17.12 7.48
CA PRO A 109 1.21 -16.83 8.29
C PRO A 109 2.27 -16.02 7.54
N HIS A 110 2.15 -15.84 6.23
CA HIS A 110 3.11 -15.08 5.40
C HIS A 110 2.80 -13.58 5.44
N ILE A 111 2.83 -12.99 6.62
CA ILE A 111 2.54 -11.57 6.85
C ILE A 111 3.64 -11.00 7.74
N GLN A 112 4.18 -9.85 7.35
CA GLN A 112 5.11 -9.07 8.16
C GLN A 112 4.47 -7.71 8.43
N ILE A 113 4.51 -7.28 9.70
CA ILE A 113 4.02 -5.96 10.11
C ILE A 113 5.13 -5.23 10.84
N GLY A 114 5.56 -4.09 10.30
CA GLY A 114 6.63 -3.27 10.85
C GLY A 114 6.27 -2.72 12.24
N ARG A 115 7.29 -2.24 12.93
CA ARG A 115 7.22 -1.74 14.31
C ARG A 115 6.38 -0.47 14.42
N GLY A 116 5.76 -0.25 15.58
CA GLY A 116 4.93 0.93 15.85
C GLY A 116 3.68 1.05 14.96
N SER A 117 3.28 -0.04 14.29
CA SER A 117 2.11 -0.09 13.40
C SER A 117 0.86 -0.54 14.14
N VAL A 118 -0.30 -0.28 13.55
CA VAL A 118 -1.61 -0.65 14.13
C VAL A 118 -2.45 -1.38 13.10
N VAL A 119 -3.06 -2.48 13.53
CA VAL A 119 -4.14 -3.16 12.81
C VAL A 119 -5.41 -3.09 13.64
N GLU A 120 -6.38 -2.33 13.16
CA GLU A 120 -7.66 -2.09 13.83
C GLU A 120 -8.63 -3.28 13.71
N PRO A 121 -9.66 -3.34 14.58
CA PRO A 121 -10.68 -4.40 14.53
C PRO A 121 -11.31 -4.55 13.14
N GLY A 122 -11.59 -5.79 12.72
CA GLY A 122 -12.27 -6.09 11.47
C GLY A 122 -11.43 -5.89 10.20
N ALA A 123 -10.20 -5.40 10.29
CA ALA A 123 -9.26 -5.47 9.17
C ALA A 123 -8.95 -6.93 8.82
N LEU A 124 -8.93 -7.27 7.54
CA LEU A 124 -8.61 -8.62 7.05
C LEU A 124 -7.39 -8.55 6.12
N ILE A 125 -6.33 -9.26 6.49
CA ILE A 125 -5.06 -9.27 5.78
C ILE A 125 -4.77 -10.69 5.26
N LYS A 126 -4.56 -10.83 3.95
CA LYS A 126 -4.09 -12.08 3.33
C LYS A 126 -2.63 -11.99 2.94
N GLY A 127 -1.92 -13.11 3.08
CA GLY A 127 -0.53 -13.23 2.66
C GLY A 127 -0.39 -13.56 1.16
N PRO A 128 0.82 -13.35 0.57
CA PRO A 128 1.97 -12.69 1.18
C PRO A 128 1.80 -11.16 1.25
N THR A 129 1.96 -10.57 2.44
CA THR A 129 1.86 -9.13 2.63
C THR A 129 2.95 -8.60 3.56
N LEU A 130 3.68 -7.58 3.12
CA LEU A 130 4.63 -6.84 3.95
C LEU A 130 4.05 -5.45 4.21
N ILE A 131 3.92 -5.09 5.48
CA ILE A 131 3.51 -3.76 5.95
C ILE A 131 4.69 -3.14 6.70
N GLY A 132 5.04 -1.92 6.35
CA GLY A 132 6.13 -1.16 6.95
C GLY A 132 5.84 -0.69 8.38
N SER A 133 6.78 0.07 8.91
CA SER A 133 6.75 0.61 10.27
C SER A 133 5.83 1.82 10.34
N HIS A 134 5.24 2.06 11.51
CA HIS A 134 4.39 3.22 11.77
C HIS A 134 3.19 3.32 10.81
N THR A 135 2.70 2.19 10.30
CA THR A 135 1.61 2.14 9.32
C THR A 135 0.30 1.77 10.01
N GLU A 136 -0.80 2.36 9.53
CA GLU A 136 -2.16 2.08 10.01
C GLU A 136 -2.94 1.24 9.00
N VAL A 137 -3.46 0.10 9.47
CA VAL A 137 -4.46 -0.70 8.77
C VAL A 137 -5.76 -0.56 9.55
N ARG A 138 -6.68 0.25 9.02
CA ARG A 138 -7.87 0.69 9.74
C ARG A 138 -9.04 -0.28 9.62
N GLN A 139 -10.08 -0.02 10.40
CA GLN A 139 -11.25 -0.87 10.54
C GLN A 139 -11.87 -1.23 9.18
N GLY A 140 -12.03 -2.53 8.95
CA GLY A 140 -12.63 -3.08 7.73
C GLY A 140 -11.76 -3.01 6.48
N ALA A 141 -10.50 -2.57 6.57
CA ALA A 141 -9.56 -2.68 5.47
C ALA A 141 -9.44 -4.14 4.99
N TYR A 142 -9.35 -4.33 3.67
CA TYR A 142 -9.21 -5.65 3.06
C TYR A 142 -7.95 -5.70 2.18
N ILE A 143 -6.90 -6.35 2.68
CA ILE A 143 -5.62 -6.49 1.99
C ILE A 143 -5.50 -7.91 1.44
N ARG A 144 -5.27 -8.05 0.13
CA ARG A 144 -5.21 -9.37 -0.51
C ARG A 144 -4.26 -9.46 -1.71
N GLY A 145 -4.02 -10.69 -2.15
CA GLY A 145 -2.97 -10.95 -3.14
C GLY A 145 -1.61 -10.64 -2.53
N THR A 146 -0.66 -10.23 -3.37
CA THR A 146 0.70 -9.88 -2.93
C THR A 146 0.80 -8.37 -2.71
N CYS A 147 0.93 -7.90 -1.48
CA CYS A 147 0.99 -6.46 -1.19
C CYS A 147 2.29 -6.06 -0.48
N LEU A 148 2.84 -4.92 -0.87
CA LEU A 148 3.94 -4.25 -0.18
C LEU A 148 3.48 -2.85 0.20
N ILE A 149 3.40 -2.58 1.49
CA ILE A 149 2.99 -1.28 2.02
C ILE A 149 4.17 -0.71 2.79
N GLY A 150 4.65 0.47 2.39
CA GLY A 150 5.80 1.14 3.00
C GLY A 150 5.57 1.64 4.43
N ASP A 151 6.50 2.45 4.90
CA ASP A 151 6.44 3.07 6.22
C ASP A 151 5.42 4.21 6.24
N ARG A 152 4.80 4.47 7.40
CA ARG A 152 3.90 5.62 7.64
C ARG A 152 2.71 5.69 6.67
N CYS A 153 2.29 4.54 6.13
CA CYS A 153 1.17 4.45 5.22
C CYS A 153 -0.16 4.38 5.98
N VAL A 154 -1.24 4.66 5.26
CA VAL A 154 -2.62 4.42 5.75
C VAL A 154 -3.36 3.55 4.74
N VAL A 155 -3.71 2.34 5.16
CA VAL A 155 -4.76 1.53 4.52
C VAL A 155 -6.03 1.73 5.32
N GLY A 156 -6.92 2.54 4.77
CA GLY A 156 -7.99 3.15 5.50
C GLY A 156 -9.25 2.32 5.69
N HIS A 157 -10.25 2.96 6.31
CA HIS A 157 -11.53 2.34 6.59
C HIS A 157 -12.14 1.77 5.29
N THR A 158 -12.52 0.49 5.34
CA THR A 158 -13.12 -0.26 4.21
C THR A 158 -12.40 -0.09 2.87
N THR A 159 -11.09 0.17 2.92
CA THR A 159 -10.24 0.25 1.74
C THR A 159 -9.76 -1.13 1.34
N GLU A 160 -9.96 -1.48 0.07
CA GLU A 160 -9.46 -2.72 -0.50
C GLU A 160 -8.14 -2.47 -1.22
N VAL A 161 -7.10 -3.21 -0.85
CA VAL A 161 -5.80 -3.21 -1.51
C VAL A 161 -5.53 -4.61 -2.04
N LYS A 162 -5.24 -4.69 -3.34
CA LYS A 162 -5.00 -5.94 -4.04
C LYS A 162 -3.78 -5.85 -4.93
N SER A 163 -2.80 -6.74 -4.73
CA SER A 163 -1.64 -6.90 -5.63
C SER A 163 -0.91 -5.58 -5.91
N SER A 164 -0.67 -4.76 -4.89
CA SER A 164 -0.25 -3.35 -5.06
C SER A 164 0.92 -2.98 -4.16
N ILE A 165 1.62 -1.90 -4.53
CA ILE A 165 2.78 -1.36 -3.84
C ILE A 165 2.48 0.06 -3.35
N PHE A 166 2.74 0.34 -2.09
CA PHE A 166 2.71 1.69 -1.53
C PHE A 166 4.14 2.03 -1.12
N LEU A 167 4.65 3.15 -1.61
CA LEU A 167 5.84 3.80 -1.08
C LEU A 167 5.50 4.54 0.22
N ASP A 168 6.50 5.12 0.86
CA ASP A 168 6.38 5.66 2.21
C ASP A 168 5.40 6.85 2.29
N GLY A 169 4.59 6.90 3.35
CA GLY A 169 3.65 8.00 3.57
C GLY A 169 2.38 7.97 2.71
N ALA A 170 2.20 6.98 1.83
CA ALA A 170 1.02 6.88 0.96
C ALA A 170 -0.26 6.58 1.75
N LYS A 171 -1.35 7.28 1.40
CA LYS A 171 -2.62 7.26 2.14
C LYS A 171 -3.79 6.93 1.23
N ALA A 172 -4.45 5.81 1.52
CA ALA A 172 -5.75 5.45 0.98
C ALA A 172 -6.75 5.38 2.14
N GLY A 173 -7.14 6.54 2.66
CA GLY A 173 -7.72 6.66 4.00
C GLY A 173 -9.17 6.18 4.15
N HIS A 174 -9.97 6.17 3.08
CA HIS A 174 -11.41 5.94 3.17
C HIS A 174 -12.02 5.37 1.89
N PHE A 175 -12.72 4.23 1.99
CA PHE A 175 -13.60 3.68 0.94
C PHE A 175 -12.95 3.53 -0.45
N ALA A 176 -11.64 3.28 -0.49
CA ALA A 176 -10.88 3.23 -1.74
C ALA A 176 -10.69 1.80 -2.26
N TYR A 177 -10.49 1.67 -3.57
CA TYR A 177 -10.08 0.41 -4.20
C TYR A 177 -8.76 0.62 -4.93
N ILE A 178 -7.75 -0.17 -4.58
CA ILE A 178 -6.39 -0.11 -5.11
C ILE A 178 -6.03 -1.51 -5.63
N GLY A 179 -6.21 -1.72 -6.93
CA GLY A 179 -5.92 -3.00 -7.58
C GLY A 179 -4.74 -2.88 -8.55
N ASP A 180 -3.76 -3.77 -8.43
CA ASP A 180 -2.62 -3.88 -9.37
C ASP A 180 -1.96 -2.51 -9.65
N SER A 181 -1.69 -1.74 -8.59
CA SER A 181 -1.29 -0.33 -8.65
C SER A 181 -0.03 -0.03 -7.82
N ILE A 182 0.60 1.10 -8.10
CA ILE A 182 1.76 1.61 -7.36
C ILE A 182 1.45 3.04 -6.90
N LEU A 183 1.53 3.29 -5.61
CA LEU A 183 1.36 4.62 -5.00
C LEU A 183 2.74 5.10 -4.56
N GLY A 184 3.17 6.25 -5.08
CA GLY A 184 4.40 6.92 -4.72
C GLY A 184 4.39 7.50 -3.30
N ASN A 185 5.51 8.10 -2.91
CA ASN A 185 5.66 8.69 -1.58
C ASN A 185 4.63 9.80 -1.37
N ASP A 186 4.07 9.87 -0.16
CA ASP A 186 3.14 10.93 0.26
C ASP A 186 1.94 11.15 -0.69
N VAL A 187 1.54 10.12 -1.44
CA VAL A 187 0.30 10.15 -2.23
C VAL A 187 -0.90 10.17 -1.30
N ASN A 188 -1.91 10.99 -1.62
CA ASN A 188 -3.16 11.04 -0.87
C ASN A 188 -4.36 10.76 -1.78
N LEU A 189 -5.05 9.66 -1.51
CA LEU A 189 -6.31 9.33 -2.19
C LEU A 189 -7.49 9.83 -1.36
N GLY A 190 -8.27 10.72 -1.95
CA GLY A 190 -9.51 11.20 -1.40
C GLY A 190 -10.51 10.07 -1.13
N ALA A 191 -11.47 10.35 -0.26
CA ALA A 191 -12.46 9.35 0.12
C ALA A 191 -13.20 8.83 -1.12
N GLY A 192 -13.29 7.51 -1.24
CA GLY A 192 -14.00 6.90 -2.34
C GLY A 192 -13.24 6.87 -3.67
N THR A 193 -11.92 7.10 -3.72
CA THR A 193 -11.14 6.95 -4.97
C THR A 193 -11.04 5.48 -5.42
N LYS A 194 -11.23 5.20 -6.72
CA LYS A 194 -11.12 3.85 -7.30
C LYS A 194 -10.03 3.81 -8.37
N LEU A 195 -9.04 2.94 -8.19
CA LEU A 195 -8.05 2.64 -9.22
C LEU A 195 -8.50 1.41 -10.01
N ALA A 196 -9.26 1.64 -11.09
CA ALA A 196 -9.76 0.56 -11.93
C ALA A 196 -8.58 -0.14 -12.63
N ASN A 197 -8.54 -1.47 -12.59
CA ASN A 197 -7.40 -2.28 -13.05
C ASN A 197 -7.70 -3.20 -14.23
N LEU A 198 -8.94 -3.24 -14.72
CA LEU A 198 -9.36 -4.14 -15.78
C LEU A 198 -10.19 -3.38 -16.82
N LYS A 199 -9.79 -3.47 -18.09
CA LYS A 199 -10.63 -2.97 -19.20
C LYS A 199 -11.87 -3.83 -19.37
N ILE A 200 -12.97 -3.17 -19.74
CA ILE A 200 -14.22 -3.82 -20.16
C ILE A 200 -13.99 -4.73 -21.38
N LYS A 201 -13.19 -4.28 -22.36
CA LYS A 201 -12.87 -5.03 -23.59
C LYS A 201 -11.37 -5.04 -23.90
N GLY A 202 -10.96 -6.10 -24.59
CA GLY A 202 -9.59 -6.33 -25.07
C GLY A 202 -8.65 -6.89 -24.01
N ASP A 203 -7.44 -7.22 -24.46
CA ASP A 203 -6.51 -8.04 -23.68
C ASP A 203 -5.58 -7.17 -22.83
N SER A 204 -4.42 -6.78 -23.38
CA SER A 204 -3.38 -6.06 -22.61
C SER A 204 -3.67 -4.58 -22.38
N ILE A 205 -3.33 -4.07 -21.19
CA ILE A 205 -3.36 -2.63 -20.88
C ILE A 205 -2.27 -1.93 -21.69
N ARG A 206 -2.64 -0.81 -22.34
CA ARG A 206 -1.75 0.01 -23.16
C ARG A 206 -1.70 1.44 -22.61
N ILE A 207 -0.51 1.99 -22.48
CA ILE A 207 -0.26 3.34 -21.95
C ILE A 207 0.00 4.27 -23.12
N ARG A 208 -0.83 5.31 -23.28
CA ARG A 208 -0.55 6.40 -24.22
C ARG A 208 0.43 7.38 -23.59
N THR A 209 1.49 7.70 -24.31
CA THR A 209 2.49 8.71 -23.94
C THR A 209 2.54 9.79 -25.03
N GLY A 210 3.34 10.84 -24.84
CA GLY A 210 3.60 11.83 -25.89
C GLY A 210 4.37 11.27 -27.09
N GLU A 211 5.05 10.13 -26.93
CA GLU A 211 5.93 9.53 -27.94
C GLU A 211 5.31 8.29 -28.61
N GLY A 212 4.15 7.82 -28.11
CA GLY A 212 3.46 6.67 -28.70
C GLY A 212 2.58 5.90 -27.72
N VAL A 213 2.50 4.59 -27.95
CA VAL A 213 1.70 3.66 -27.14
C VAL A 213 2.58 2.53 -26.67
N LEU A 214 2.69 2.37 -25.35
CA LEU A 214 3.40 1.26 -24.71
C LEU A 214 2.42 0.14 -24.40
N ASP A 215 2.73 -1.09 -24.83
CA ASP A 215 2.02 -2.27 -24.35
C ASP A 215 2.66 -2.75 -23.04
N THR A 216 1.86 -2.88 -21.99
CA THR A 216 2.37 -3.35 -20.69
C THR A 216 2.53 -4.86 -20.61
N GLY A 217 1.96 -5.62 -21.55
CA GLY A 217 1.84 -7.08 -21.47
C GLY A 217 0.89 -7.57 -20.35
N ARG A 218 0.24 -6.66 -19.61
CA ARG A 218 -0.59 -7.00 -18.45
C ARG A 218 -2.07 -6.97 -18.80
N ARG A 219 -2.79 -8.05 -18.48
CA ARG A 219 -4.28 -8.03 -18.52
C ARG A 219 -4.87 -7.09 -17.46
N LYS A 220 -4.18 -6.96 -16.32
CA LYS A 220 -4.56 -6.11 -15.18
C LYS A 220 -3.44 -5.15 -14.80
N LEU A 221 -3.75 -3.87 -14.80
CA LEU A 221 -2.90 -2.79 -14.30
C LEU A 221 -3.84 -1.65 -13.92
N GLY A 222 -3.79 -1.23 -12.65
CA GLY A 222 -4.54 -0.09 -12.15
C GLY A 222 -3.88 1.21 -12.53
N ALA A 223 -3.28 1.88 -11.56
CA ALA A 223 -2.58 3.13 -11.79
C ALA A 223 -1.18 3.15 -11.14
N VAL A 224 -0.30 3.97 -11.71
CA VAL A 224 1.00 4.30 -11.15
C VAL A 224 0.98 5.79 -10.80
N ILE A 225 1.00 6.10 -9.51
CA ILE A 225 0.77 7.45 -8.99
C ILE A 225 2.06 8.01 -8.43
N GLY A 226 2.67 9.00 -9.09
CA GLY A 226 3.93 9.61 -8.68
C GLY A 226 3.85 10.40 -7.38
N ASP A 227 5.02 10.64 -6.78
CA ASP A 227 5.14 11.22 -5.43
C ASP A 227 4.39 12.53 -5.24
N GLY A 228 3.79 12.68 -4.06
CA GLY A 228 3.06 13.88 -3.62
C GLY A 228 1.83 14.21 -4.47
N THR A 229 1.31 13.24 -5.23
CA THR A 229 0.08 13.40 -6.01
C THR A 229 -1.14 13.27 -5.10
N GLU A 230 -2.11 14.16 -5.31
CA GLU A 230 -3.40 14.13 -4.62
C GLU A 230 -4.53 13.82 -5.58
N ILE A 231 -5.37 12.84 -5.23
CA ILE A 231 -6.53 12.46 -6.01
C ILE A 231 -7.80 12.81 -5.24
N GLY A 232 -8.67 13.63 -5.83
CA GLY A 232 -9.90 14.09 -5.19
C GLY A 232 -10.89 12.97 -4.89
N CYS A 233 -11.81 13.25 -3.95
CA CYS A 233 -12.83 12.30 -3.51
C CYS A 233 -13.68 11.78 -4.68
N ASN A 234 -14.02 10.50 -4.64
CA ASN A 234 -14.82 9.80 -5.65
C ASN A 234 -14.27 9.86 -7.08
N ALA A 235 -13.01 10.26 -7.29
CA ALA A 235 -12.37 10.14 -8.59
C ALA A 235 -12.06 8.66 -8.92
N VAL A 236 -12.03 8.36 -10.21
CA VAL A 236 -11.72 7.04 -10.75
C VAL A 236 -10.57 7.18 -11.74
N THR A 237 -9.50 6.40 -11.58
CA THR A 237 -8.48 6.28 -12.63
C THR A 237 -8.81 5.11 -13.53
N ASN A 238 -8.79 5.31 -14.84
CA ASN A 238 -8.96 4.21 -15.79
C ASN A 238 -7.70 3.29 -15.77
N PRO A 239 -7.84 2.00 -16.15
CA PRO A 239 -6.71 1.08 -16.19
C PRO A 239 -5.54 1.60 -17.04
N GLY A 240 -4.33 1.61 -16.47
CA GLY A 240 -3.14 2.16 -17.11
C GLY A 240 -3.02 3.68 -17.02
N THR A 241 -3.61 4.30 -15.98
CA THR A 241 -3.36 5.72 -15.70
C THR A 241 -2.00 5.86 -15.00
N ILE A 242 -1.13 6.71 -15.52
CA ILE A 242 0.15 7.05 -14.90
C ILE A 242 0.13 8.54 -14.61
N LEU A 243 0.23 8.91 -13.33
CA LEU A 243 0.34 10.31 -12.90
C LEU A 243 1.78 10.59 -12.52
N GLY A 244 2.38 11.63 -13.10
CA GLY A 244 3.67 12.14 -12.67
C GLY A 244 3.64 12.72 -11.26
N ARG A 245 4.80 13.12 -10.74
CA ARG A 245 4.93 13.71 -9.39
C ARG A 245 4.05 14.95 -9.23
N ARG A 246 3.42 15.09 -8.06
CA ARG A 246 2.67 16.28 -7.61
C ARG A 246 1.51 16.66 -8.55
N CYS A 247 0.85 15.68 -9.15
CA CYS A 247 -0.40 15.93 -9.87
C CYS A 247 -1.55 16.22 -8.89
N LEU A 248 -2.56 16.92 -9.38
CA LEU A 248 -3.82 17.15 -8.66
C LEU A 248 -4.98 16.69 -9.53
N VAL A 249 -5.78 15.75 -9.04
CA VAL A 249 -7.01 15.30 -9.72
C VAL A 249 -8.21 15.88 -9.00
N CYS A 250 -9.07 16.61 -9.70
CA CYS A 250 -10.30 17.12 -9.09
C CYS A 250 -11.26 15.98 -8.68
N PRO A 251 -12.08 16.20 -7.65
CA PRO A 251 -13.07 15.22 -7.20
C PRO A 251 -14.03 14.78 -8.32
N VAL A 252 -14.56 13.55 -8.21
CA VAL A 252 -15.62 12.99 -9.09
C VAL A 252 -15.18 12.80 -10.55
N LEU A 253 -13.90 12.92 -10.86
CA LEU A 253 -13.41 12.76 -12.23
C LEU A 253 -13.13 11.32 -12.63
N SER A 254 -13.29 11.05 -13.93
CA SER A 254 -12.74 9.86 -14.59
C SER A 254 -11.45 10.23 -15.30
N VAL A 255 -10.31 9.88 -14.69
CA VAL A 255 -8.98 10.17 -15.23
C VAL A 255 -8.70 9.25 -16.41
N ARG A 256 -8.36 9.83 -17.57
CA ARG A 256 -8.05 9.08 -18.78
C ARG A 256 -6.79 8.23 -18.58
N ALA A 257 -6.80 7.02 -19.14
CA ALA A 257 -5.60 6.18 -19.19
C ALA A 257 -4.50 6.82 -20.04
N GLY A 258 -3.24 6.55 -19.69
CA GLY A 258 -2.07 7.17 -20.28
C GLY A 258 -1.22 7.91 -19.25
N TYR A 259 -0.10 8.46 -19.72
CA TYR A 259 0.85 9.22 -18.93
C TYR A 259 0.44 10.69 -18.84
N HIS A 260 0.32 11.19 -17.61
CA HIS A 260 0.07 12.59 -17.29
C HIS A 260 1.33 13.17 -16.64
N PRO A 261 1.95 14.22 -17.22
CA PRO A 261 3.21 14.77 -16.72
C PRO A 261 3.11 15.28 -15.28
N ALA A 262 4.27 15.40 -14.62
CA ALA A 262 4.35 15.97 -13.28
C ALA A 262 3.70 17.36 -13.17
N ARG A 263 3.11 17.66 -12.00
CA ARG A 263 2.44 18.95 -11.70
C ARG A 263 1.24 19.26 -12.59
N THR A 264 0.63 18.25 -13.20
CA THR A 264 -0.60 18.43 -13.99
C THR A 264 -1.82 18.54 -13.08
N VAL A 265 -2.69 19.50 -13.37
CA VAL A 265 -4.03 19.58 -12.79
C VAL A 265 -5.01 18.94 -13.76
N ILE A 266 -5.62 17.83 -13.33
CA ILE A 266 -6.61 17.06 -14.09
C ILE A 266 -7.98 17.49 -13.59
N ARG A 267 -8.74 18.12 -14.48
CA ARG A 267 -10.05 18.74 -14.24
C ARG A 267 -11.08 18.28 -15.26
#